data_AF-A0A1S2PIL3-F1
#
_entry.id   AF-A0A1S2PIL3-F1
#
_cell.length_a   1.000
_cell.length_b   1.000
_cell.length_c   1.000
_cell.angle_alpha   90.00
_cell.angle_beta   90.00
_cell.angle_gamma   90.00
#
_symmetry.space_group_name_H-M   'P 1'
#
loop_
_entity.id
_entity.type
_entity.pdbx_description
1 polymer ?
#
loop_
_entity_poly.entity_id
_entity_poly.type
_entity_poly.pdbx_seq_one_letter_code
_entity_poly.pdbx_strand_id
1 'polypeptide(L)'
;MTEGNESFARDGRPVCGVCPSLRHPGGRFDVMERPSRDCPFDPATGHRFTAAGVPVCVHPERVGLPAAPYASQALPLPWQTPPPVEPDEVPAWVRTALTAAPPEACDEVIQQATQILLASDPDTDITAVLRAALG
;
A
#
# COMPACT_ATOMS: atom_id res chain seq x y z
N MET A 1 -5.03 -9.42 -19.98
CA MET A 1 -4.86 -8.69 -18.71
C MET A 1 -4.66 -9.75 -17.65
N THR A 2 -3.41 -10.10 -17.35
CA THR A 2 -3.09 -11.19 -16.43
C THR A 2 -3.01 -10.58 -15.04
N GLU A 3 -4.11 -10.67 -14.28
CA GLU A 3 -4.14 -10.20 -12.89
C GLU A 3 -3.10 -11.00 -12.08
N GLY A 4 -2.18 -10.26 -11.45
CA GLY A 4 -1.00 -10.80 -10.77
C GLY A 4 -1.37 -11.77 -9.66
N ASN A 5 -1.14 -13.06 -9.93
CA ASN A 5 -1.23 -14.16 -8.98
C ASN A 5 0.04 -14.30 -8.12
N GLU A 6 0.81 -13.23 -7.95
CA GLU A 6 2.10 -13.24 -7.29
C GLU A 6 2.00 -12.69 -5.87
N SER A 7 2.80 -13.26 -4.96
CA SER A 7 2.86 -12.83 -3.56
C SER A 7 3.23 -11.36 -3.43
N PHE A 8 2.58 -10.65 -2.50
CA PHE A 8 2.85 -9.24 -2.26
C PHE A 8 4.26 -8.97 -1.72
N ALA A 9 4.77 -9.82 -0.83
CA ALA A 9 6.14 -9.71 -0.35
C ALA A 9 7.10 -10.12 -1.49
N ARG A 10 7.59 -9.12 -2.23
CA ARG A 10 8.65 -9.24 -3.23
C ARG A 10 9.96 -8.68 -2.69
N ASP A 11 11.06 -9.00 -3.36
CA ASP A 11 12.36 -8.32 -3.27
C ASP A 11 13.02 -8.24 -1.88
N GLY A 12 12.81 -9.26 -1.04
CA GLY A 12 13.55 -9.42 0.21
C GLY A 12 13.13 -8.49 1.35
N ARG A 13 11.96 -7.80 1.25
CA ARG A 13 11.37 -7.07 2.39
C ARG A 13 11.20 -8.05 3.57
N PRO A 14 11.78 -7.78 4.75
CA PRO A 14 11.75 -8.72 5.87
C PRO A 14 10.34 -8.75 6.51
N VAL A 15 9.50 -9.66 6.01
CA VAL A 15 8.21 -10.00 6.63
C VAL A 15 8.37 -11.17 7.60
N CYS A 16 7.37 -11.41 8.46
CA CYS A 16 7.35 -12.64 9.26
C CYS A 16 7.15 -13.87 8.36
N GLY A 17 7.71 -15.02 8.76
CA GLY A 17 7.57 -16.28 7.99
C GLY A 17 6.14 -16.80 7.84
N VAL A 18 5.19 -16.22 8.58
CA VAL A 18 3.75 -16.49 8.51
C VAL A 18 2.94 -15.29 7.99
N CYS A 19 3.59 -14.35 7.30
CA CYS A 19 2.89 -13.20 6.76
C CYS A 19 1.99 -13.64 5.59
N PRO A 20 0.71 -13.21 5.54
CA PRO A 20 -0.15 -13.54 4.40
C PRO A 20 0.40 -13.01 3.07
N SER A 21 1.19 -11.92 3.09
CA SER A 21 1.83 -11.37 1.90
C SER A 21 2.81 -12.32 1.20
N LEU A 22 3.27 -13.38 1.87
CA LEU A 22 4.10 -14.43 1.26
C LEU A 22 3.29 -15.35 0.33
N ARG A 23 1.95 -15.37 0.45
CA ARG A 23 1.06 -16.27 -0.30
C ARG A 23 0.00 -15.54 -1.10
N HIS A 24 -0.30 -14.30 -0.75
CA HIS A 24 -1.38 -13.52 -1.33
C HIS A 24 -0.86 -12.24 -1.96
N PRO A 25 -1.41 -11.81 -3.12
CA PRO A 25 -1.12 -10.51 -3.70
C PRO A 25 -1.66 -9.38 -2.81
N GLY A 26 -1.20 -8.15 -3.07
CA GLY A 26 -1.73 -6.95 -2.42
C GLY A 26 -3.24 -6.85 -2.64
N GLY A 27 -3.98 -6.41 -1.63
CA GLY A 27 -5.44 -6.32 -1.69
C GLY A 27 -6.17 -7.65 -1.49
N ARG A 28 -5.46 -8.77 -1.27
CA ARG A 28 -6.07 -10.08 -0.91
C ARG A 28 -5.86 -10.50 0.54
N PHE A 29 -5.36 -9.58 1.36
CA PHE A 29 -5.32 -9.69 2.82
C PHE A 29 -5.58 -8.31 3.42
N ASP A 30 -6.08 -8.26 4.65
CA ASP A 30 -6.24 -7.02 5.40
C ASP A 30 -4.97 -6.72 6.21
N VAL A 31 -4.77 -5.44 6.52
CA VAL A 31 -3.70 -5.00 7.40
C VAL A 31 -4.32 -4.31 8.61
N MET A 32 -4.03 -4.83 9.80
CA MET A 32 -4.50 -4.28 11.08
C MET A 32 -3.32 -3.73 11.88
N GLU A 33 -3.57 -2.73 12.72
CA GLU A 33 -2.51 -2.11 13.54
C GLU A 33 -1.90 -3.07 14.56
N ARG A 34 -2.70 -4.02 15.07
CA ARG A 34 -2.29 -4.98 16.11
C ARG A 34 -3.18 -6.22 16.11
N PRO A 35 -2.74 -7.33 16.73
CA PRO A 35 -3.60 -8.47 17.01
C PRO A 35 -4.88 -8.06 17.78
N SER A 36 -6.02 -8.61 17.38
CA SER A 36 -7.30 -8.44 18.08
C SER A 36 -8.09 -9.75 18.15
N ARG A 37 -9.23 -9.71 18.87
CA ARG A 37 -10.18 -10.84 18.90
C ARG A 37 -10.95 -11.00 17.59
N ASP A 38 -11.01 -9.95 16.77
CA ASP A 38 -11.69 -9.96 15.47
C ASP A 38 -10.86 -10.69 14.40
N CYS A 39 -9.56 -10.85 14.65
CA CYS A 39 -8.63 -11.61 13.81
C CYS A 39 -7.78 -12.62 14.62
N PRO A 40 -8.41 -13.69 15.15
CA PRO A 40 -7.70 -14.70 15.93
C PRO A 40 -6.61 -15.40 15.09
N PHE A 41 -5.57 -15.85 15.78
CA PHE A 41 -4.51 -16.65 15.17
C PHE A 41 -4.97 -18.09 15.01
N ASP A 42 -4.84 -18.62 13.81
CA ASP A 42 -5.08 -20.02 13.48
C ASP A 42 -3.74 -20.79 13.49
N PRO A 43 -3.50 -21.69 14.46
CA PRO A 43 -2.26 -22.44 14.55
C PRO A 43 -2.09 -23.49 13.43
N ALA A 44 -3.16 -23.90 12.75
CA ALA A 44 -3.07 -24.89 11.68
C ALA A 44 -2.44 -24.29 10.41
N THR A 45 -2.76 -23.03 10.11
CA THR A 45 -2.25 -22.32 8.93
C THR A 45 -1.11 -21.35 9.26
N GLY A 46 -0.99 -20.95 10.53
CA GLY A 46 -0.06 -19.92 11.00
C GLY A 46 -0.51 -18.49 10.71
N HIS A 47 -1.72 -18.28 10.17
CA HIS A 47 -2.23 -16.97 9.81
C HIS A 47 -3.27 -16.44 10.80
N ARG A 48 -3.60 -15.16 10.69
CA ARG A 48 -4.77 -14.56 11.35
C ARG A 48 -5.86 -14.37 10.32
N PHE A 49 -7.12 -14.52 10.72
CA PHE A 49 -8.25 -14.35 9.80
C PHE A 49 -9.35 -13.52 10.42
N THR A 50 -9.98 -12.66 9.63
CA THR A 50 -11.26 -12.06 10.01
C THR A 50 -12.34 -13.15 10.16
N ALA A 51 -13.49 -12.80 10.76
CA ALA A 51 -14.65 -13.70 10.83
C ALA A 51 -15.14 -14.18 9.45
N ALA A 52 -14.84 -13.43 8.38
CA ALA A 52 -15.16 -13.79 7.00
C ALA A 52 -14.08 -14.66 6.32
N GLY A 53 -13.04 -15.08 7.03
CA GLY A 53 -11.95 -15.91 6.49
C GLY A 53 -10.92 -15.14 5.66
N VAL A 54 -10.87 -13.80 5.79
CA VAL A 54 -9.86 -12.97 5.10
C VAL A 54 -8.54 -13.02 5.87
N PRO A 55 -7.40 -13.38 5.26
CA PRO A 55 -6.11 -13.36 5.93
C PRO A 55 -5.73 -11.95 6.41
N VAL A 56 -5.05 -11.84 7.55
CA VAL A 56 -4.71 -10.55 8.18
C VAL A 56 -3.22 -10.48 8.52
N CYS A 57 -2.56 -9.43 8.06
CA CYS A 57 -1.28 -8.99 8.61
C CYS A 57 -1.53 -8.01 9.77
N VAL A 58 -0.79 -8.16 10.86
CA VAL A 58 -0.87 -7.27 12.04
C VAL A 58 0.39 -6.42 12.22
N HIS A 59 1.23 -6.34 11.18
CA HIS A 59 2.49 -5.60 11.20
C HIS A 59 2.60 -4.69 9.97
N PRO A 60 1.90 -3.54 9.97
CA PRO A 60 1.89 -2.57 8.86
C PRO A 60 3.30 -2.23 8.37
N GLU A 61 4.20 -1.89 9.30
CA GLU A 61 5.59 -1.52 9.00
C GLU A 61 6.39 -2.64 8.30
N ARG A 62 6.17 -3.90 8.70
CA ARG A 62 6.88 -5.03 8.10
C ARG A 62 6.39 -5.34 6.70
N VAL A 63 5.07 -5.28 6.50
CA VAL A 63 4.47 -5.56 5.18
C VAL A 63 4.61 -4.36 4.23
N GLY A 64 4.75 -3.13 4.75
CA GLY A 64 4.86 -1.93 3.94
C GLY A 64 3.54 -1.38 3.44
N LEU A 65 2.44 -1.67 4.15
CA LEU A 65 1.11 -1.16 3.84
C LEU A 65 0.53 -0.50 5.09
N PRO A 66 -0.12 0.67 4.98
CA PRO A 66 -0.94 1.22 6.05
C PRO A 66 -2.00 0.23 6.51
N ALA A 67 -2.41 0.32 7.78
CA ALA A 67 -3.51 -0.48 8.30
C ALA A 67 -4.83 -0.10 7.60
N ALA A 68 -5.42 -1.04 6.87
CA ALA A 68 -6.71 -0.89 6.22
C ALA A 68 -7.32 -2.26 5.86
N PRO A 69 -8.66 -2.34 5.74
CA PRO A 69 -9.38 -3.53 5.30
C PRO A 69 -9.36 -3.69 3.76
N TYR A 70 -8.16 -3.81 3.16
CA TYR A 70 -8.00 -3.87 1.71
C TYR A 70 -8.81 -4.99 1.04
N ALA A 71 -8.81 -6.19 1.62
CA ALA A 71 -9.49 -7.33 1.05
C ALA A 71 -10.96 -7.40 1.48
N SER A 72 -11.25 -7.14 2.74
CA SER A 72 -12.63 -7.24 3.26
C SER A 72 -13.54 -6.11 2.78
N GLN A 73 -13.00 -4.93 2.45
CA GLN A 73 -13.76 -3.79 1.92
C GLN A 73 -13.39 -3.41 0.48
N ALA A 74 -12.56 -4.22 -0.19
CA ALA A 74 -12.08 -3.94 -1.55
C ALA A 74 -11.48 -2.53 -1.70
N LEU A 75 -10.74 -2.07 -0.68
CA LEU A 75 -10.06 -0.77 -0.75
C LEU A 75 -8.85 -0.85 -1.68
N PRO A 76 -8.59 0.20 -2.48
CA PRO A 76 -7.41 0.25 -3.32
C PRO A 76 -6.13 0.23 -2.48
N LEU A 77 -5.07 -0.32 -3.04
CA LEU A 77 -3.73 -0.17 -2.46
C LEU A 77 -3.30 1.29 -2.53
N PRO A 78 -2.36 1.75 -1.68
CA PRO A 78 -1.99 3.17 -1.62
C PRO A 78 -1.64 3.82 -2.97
N TRP A 79 -0.90 3.11 -3.84
CA TRP A 79 -0.54 3.59 -5.19
C TRP A 79 -1.65 3.43 -6.23
N GLN A 80 -2.76 2.77 -5.88
CA GLN A 80 -3.97 2.66 -6.70
C GLN A 80 -5.05 3.64 -6.26
N THR A 81 -4.87 4.30 -5.11
CA THR A 81 -5.76 5.37 -4.67
C THR A 81 -5.72 6.51 -5.68
N PRO A 82 -6.87 6.99 -6.19
CA PRO A 82 -6.91 8.12 -7.11
C PRO A 82 -6.11 9.30 -6.56
N PRO A 83 -5.39 10.04 -7.43
CA PRO A 83 -4.68 11.22 -6.97
C PRO A 83 -5.67 12.29 -6.47
N PRO A 84 -5.23 13.16 -5.55
CA PRO A 84 -6.07 14.25 -5.05
C PRO A 84 -6.38 15.26 -6.16
N VAL A 85 -7.47 16.00 -5.97
CA VAL A 85 -7.84 17.12 -6.85
C VAL A 85 -7.06 18.37 -6.48
N GLU A 86 -6.84 18.59 -5.18
CA GLU A 86 -6.17 19.77 -4.67
C GLU A 86 -4.63 19.60 -4.72
N PRO A 87 -3.90 20.51 -5.37
CA PRO A 87 -2.45 20.39 -5.57
C PRO A 87 -1.63 20.34 -4.27
N ASP A 88 -2.10 20.96 -3.20
CA ASP A 88 -1.44 20.98 -1.88
C ASP A 88 -1.55 19.64 -1.13
N GLU A 89 -2.46 18.75 -1.54
CA GLU A 89 -2.58 17.39 -1.01
C GLU A 89 -1.63 16.40 -1.71
N VAL A 90 -1.11 16.74 -2.90
CA VAL A 90 -0.23 15.88 -3.71
C VAL A 90 1.00 15.40 -2.94
N PRO A 91 1.74 16.23 -2.16
CA PRO A 91 2.90 15.76 -1.42
C PRO A 91 2.58 14.63 -0.42
N ALA A 92 1.45 14.75 0.29
CA ALA A 92 1.02 13.74 1.24
C ALA A 92 0.61 12.43 0.53
N TRP A 93 -0.14 12.55 -0.57
CA TRP A 93 -0.52 11.41 -1.40
C TRP A 93 0.70 10.69 -1.98
N VAL A 94 1.66 11.42 -2.58
CA VAL A 94 2.91 10.87 -3.13
C VAL A 94 3.67 10.10 -2.06
N ARG A 95 3.82 10.70 -0.86
CA ARG A 95 4.53 10.04 0.25
C ARG A 95 3.89 8.70 0.59
N THR A 96 2.57 8.68 0.77
CA THR A 96 1.83 7.46 1.11
C THR A 96 1.89 6.42 0.00
N ALA A 97 1.70 6.83 -1.26
CA ALA A 97 1.75 5.95 -2.41
C ALA A 97 3.15 5.35 -2.61
N LEU A 98 4.20 6.17 -2.70
CA LEU A 98 5.56 5.70 -2.97
C LEU A 98 6.21 4.93 -1.81
N THR A 99 5.79 5.17 -0.56
CA THR A 99 6.28 4.36 0.59
C THR A 99 5.82 2.90 0.49
N ALA A 100 4.65 2.67 -0.10
CA ALA A 100 4.01 1.37 -0.21
C ALA A 100 4.16 0.72 -1.60
N ALA A 101 4.39 1.53 -2.64
CA ALA A 101 4.43 1.09 -4.02
C ALA A 101 5.53 0.06 -4.28
N PRO A 102 5.27 -0.97 -5.10
CA PRO A 102 6.33 -1.72 -5.71
C PRO A 102 7.05 -0.85 -6.78
N PRO A 103 8.32 -1.12 -7.11
CA PRO A 103 9.11 -0.29 -8.02
C PRO A 103 8.42 0.00 -9.36
N GLU A 104 7.72 -0.98 -9.93
CA GLU A 104 7.00 -0.85 -11.20
C GLU A 104 5.81 0.12 -11.16
N ALA A 105 5.29 0.47 -9.98
CA ALA A 105 4.19 1.41 -9.82
C ALA A 105 4.66 2.84 -9.53
N CYS A 106 5.93 3.04 -9.20
CA CYS A 106 6.47 4.35 -8.82
C CYS A 106 6.39 5.37 -9.97
N ASP A 107 6.69 4.95 -11.19
CA ASP A 107 6.73 5.84 -12.36
C ASP A 107 5.35 6.46 -12.65
N GLU A 108 4.28 5.66 -12.54
CA GLU A 108 2.91 6.13 -12.75
C GLU A 108 2.50 7.16 -11.69
N VAL A 109 2.79 6.88 -10.41
CA VAL A 109 2.50 7.80 -9.30
C VAL A 109 3.23 9.14 -9.48
N ILE A 110 4.52 9.09 -9.85
CA ILE A 110 5.33 10.30 -10.10
C ILE A 110 4.79 11.08 -11.30
N GLN A 111 4.37 10.39 -12.36
CA GLN A 111 3.80 11.02 -13.54
C GLN A 111 2.49 11.76 -13.20
N GLN A 112 1.59 11.11 -12.46
CA GLN A 112 0.33 11.73 -12.04
C GLN A 112 0.56 12.95 -11.14
N ALA A 113 1.45 12.85 -10.15
CA ALA A 113 1.84 13.98 -9.31
C ALA A 113 2.35 15.16 -10.14
N THR A 114 3.24 14.87 -11.10
CA THR A 114 3.83 15.87 -11.99
C THR A 114 2.76 16.60 -12.80
N GLN A 115 1.80 15.85 -13.37
CA GLN A 115 0.71 16.42 -14.15
C GLN A 115 -0.16 17.36 -13.32
N ILE A 116 -0.51 16.99 -12.09
CA ILE A 116 -1.37 17.79 -11.22
C ILE A 116 -0.65 19.09 -10.81
N LEU A 117 0.60 18.98 -10.37
CA LEU A 117 1.38 20.12 -9.92
C LEU A 117 1.61 21.13 -11.06
N LEU A 118 2.02 20.66 -12.24
CA LEU A 118 2.25 21.55 -13.40
C LEU A 118 0.94 22.13 -13.98
N ALA A 119 -0.19 21.43 -13.85
CA ALA A 119 -1.48 21.97 -14.24
C ALA A 119 -1.93 23.11 -13.31
N SER A 120 -1.55 23.06 -12.03
CA SER A 120 -1.81 24.12 -11.06
C SER A 120 -0.86 25.31 -11.23
N ASP A 121 0.43 25.03 -11.41
CA ASP A 121 1.48 26.05 -11.57
C ASP A 121 2.59 25.51 -12.50
N PRO A 122 2.67 25.99 -13.75
CA PRO A 122 3.67 25.54 -14.73
C PRO A 122 5.12 25.77 -14.31
N ASP A 123 5.38 26.70 -13.39
CA ASP A 123 6.73 27.06 -12.94
C ASP A 123 7.15 26.28 -11.66
N THR A 124 6.31 25.36 -11.18
CA THR A 124 6.60 24.57 -9.97
C THR A 124 7.86 23.71 -10.14
N ASP A 125 8.77 23.80 -9.18
CA ASP A 125 9.91 22.88 -9.06
C ASP A 125 9.45 21.51 -8.52
N ILE A 126 9.07 20.63 -9.44
CA ILE A 126 8.61 19.26 -9.15
C ILE A 126 9.65 18.48 -8.34
N THR A 127 10.94 18.66 -8.62
CA THR A 127 11.99 17.92 -7.92
C THR A 127 12.07 18.36 -6.46
N ALA A 128 11.93 19.66 -6.18
CA ALA A 128 11.87 20.18 -4.81
C ALA A 128 10.66 19.64 -4.05
N VAL A 129 9.48 19.62 -4.67
CA VAL A 129 8.25 19.09 -4.06
C VAL A 129 8.40 17.60 -3.73
N LEU A 130 8.83 16.77 -4.68
CA LEU A 130 9.00 15.33 -4.46
C LEU A 130 10.06 15.04 -3.39
N ARG A 131 11.17 15.79 -3.37
CA ARG A 131 12.20 15.66 -2.33
C ARG A 131 11.62 15.98 -0.95
N ALA A 132 10.87 17.06 -0.82
CA ALA A 132 10.23 17.44 0.44
C ALA A 132 9.20 16.42 0.92
N ALA A 133 8.44 15.80 0.00
CA ALA A 133 7.45 14.79 0.32
C ALA A 133 8.07 13.50 0.89
N LEU A 134 9.24 13.11 0.39
CA LEU A 134 9.88 11.83 0.74
C LEU A 134 10.83 11.93 1.95
N GLY A 135 11.32 13.14 2.28
CA GLY A 135 12.20 13.39 3.42
C GLY A 135 13.67 13.27 3.08
#